data_AF-A0A914EM97-F1
#
_entry.id   AF-A0A914EM97-F1
#
_cell.length_a   1.000
_cell.length_b   1.000
_cell.length_c   1.000
_cell.angle_alpha   90.00
_cell.angle_beta   90.00
_cell.angle_gamma   90.00
#
_symmetry.space_group_name_H-M   'P 1'
#
loop_
_entity.id
_entity.type
_entity.pdbx_description
1 polymer ?
#
loop_
_entity_poly.entity_id
_entity_poly.type
_entity_poly.pdbx_seq_one_letter_code
_entity_poly.pdbx_strand_id
1 'polypeptide(L)'
;MALKNGITENDSHELIRRMREVPAMKLATGLGSDTTGGKMQTTIGPRIDGDFLPKTPTELRKEAPKKKRIEEIIAERIPEYEYPNFKELRDQALRIYLQPEERKDKDKYDHAIVKLYTDLFLASDTQTSVYENLEVGNDATYLYSFDYVNPTSFGFLIGRRLPFIGKS
;
A
#
# COMPACT_ATOMS: atom_id res chain seq x y z
N MET A 1 -9.25 -27.23 15.51
CA MET A 1 -10.17 -26.20 16.03
C MET A 1 -11.56 -26.79 16.30
N ALA A 2 -12.20 -27.43 15.32
CA ALA A 2 -13.48 -28.14 15.51
C ALA A 2 -13.39 -29.31 16.51
N LEU A 3 -12.45 -30.24 16.31
CA LEU A 3 -12.24 -31.38 17.24
C LEU A 3 -11.94 -30.94 18.68
N LYS A 4 -11.19 -29.85 18.86
CA LYS A 4 -10.89 -29.26 20.19
C LYS A 4 -12.14 -28.71 20.89
N ASN A 5 -13.21 -28.44 20.13
CA ASN A 5 -14.51 -28.01 20.64
C ASN A 5 -15.54 -29.15 20.67
N GLY A 6 -15.12 -30.41 20.45
CA GLY A 6 -16.02 -31.58 20.46
C GLY A 6 -16.89 -31.72 19.22
N ILE A 7 -16.57 -30.97 18.15
CA ILE A 7 -17.28 -30.96 16.87
C ILE A 7 -16.58 -31.98 15.96
N THR A 8 -17.30 -33.03 15.54
CA THR A 8 -16.80 -34.18 14.77
C THR A 8 -17.57 -34.40 13.46
N GLU A 9 -18.33 -33.41 13.03
CA GLU A 9 -19.16 -33.46 11.83
C GLU A 9 -18.28 -33.49 10.57
N ASN A 10 -18.62 -34.41 9.66
CA ASN A 10 -17.88 -34.61 8.40
C ASN A 10 -18.41 -33.77 7.24
N ASP A 11 -19.65 -33.28 7.33
CA ASP A 11 -20.24 -32.38 6.34
C ASP A 11 -19.79 -30.93 6.60
N SER A 12 -19.34 -30.24 5.55
CA SER A 12 -18.75 -28.90 5.68
C SER A 12 -19.77 -27.84 6.08
N HIS A 13 -21.03 -27.96 5.64
CA HIS A 13 -22.08 -27.01 5.98
C HIS A 13 -22.51 -27.16 7.44
N GLU A 14 -22.72 -28.40 7.89
CA GLU A 14 -23.07 -28.67 9.29
C GLU A 14 -21.91 -28.34 10.24
N LEU A 15 -20.67 -28.63 9.82
CA LEU A 15 -19.46 -28.23 10.55
C LEU A 15 -19.42 -26.73 10.80
N ILE A 16 -19.67 -25.91 9.77
CA ILE A 16 -19.69 -24.45 9.91
C ILE A 16 -20.86 -24.00 10.76
N ARG A 17 -22.05 -24.62 10.62
CA ARG A 17 -23.22 -24.30 11.43
C ARG A 17 -22.93 -24.46 12.93
N ARG A 18 -22.35 -25.59 13.33
CA ARG A 18 -21.94 -25.87 14.71
C ARG A 18 -20.80 -24.97 15.18
N MET A 19 -19.82 -24.70 14.31
CA MET A 19 -18.71 -23.80 14.64
C MET A 19 -19.17 -22.37 14.92
N ARG A 20 -20.28 -21.90 14.31
CA ARG A 20 -20.86 -20.58 14.59
C ARG A 20 -21.54 -20.50 15.96
N GLU A 21 -21.96 -21.62 16.53
CA GLU A 21 -22.55 -21.69 17.88
C GLU A 21 -21.47 -21.58 18.98
N VAL A 22 -20.19 -21.77 18.65
CA VAL A 22 -19.08 -21.70 19.60
C VAL A 22 -18.73 -20.24 19.92
N PRO A 23 -18.56 -19.87 21.20
CA PRO A 23 -18.13 -18.52 21.57
C PRO A 23 -16.78 -18.13 20.94
N ALA A 24 -16.70 -16.93 20.36
CA ALA A 24 -15.52 -16.44 19.66
C ALA A 24 -14.23 -16.47 20.50
N MET A 25 -14.32 -16.20 21.81
CA MET A 25 -13.18 -16.28 22.72
C MET A 25 -12.59 -17.69 22.81
N LYS A 26 -13.45 -18.72 22.82
CA LYS A 26 -13.03 -20.13 22.87
C LYS A 26 -12.41 -20.58 21.54
N LEU A 27 -12.86 -19.99 20.44
CA LEU A 27 -12.26 -20.18 19.13
C LEU A 27 -10.84 -19.61 19.09
N ALA A 28 -10.66 -18.35 19.52
CA ALA A 28 -9.37 -17.68 19.54
C ALA A 28 -8.33 -18.40 20.42
N THR A 29 -8.69 -18.82 21.64
CA THR A 29 -7.78 -19.55 22.54
C THR A 29 -7.48 -20.98 22.06
N GLY A 30 -8.31 -21.53 21.17
CA GLY A 30 -8.10 -22.83 20.55
C GLY A 30 -7.15 -22.82 19.34
N LEU A 31 -6.85 -21.63 18.78
CA LEU A 31 -5.80 -21.46 17.77
C LEU A 31 -4.43 -21.60 18.44
N GLY A 32 -3.70 -22.66 18.08
CA GLY A 32 -2.30 -22.79 18.47
C GLY A 32 -1.39 -22.24 17.38
N SER A 33 -0.21 -21.76 17.75
CA SER A 33 0.89 -21.62 16.81
C SER A 33 1.53 -23.00 16.63
N ASP A 34 1.24 -23.69 15.53
CA ASP A 34 2.01 -24.88 15.17
C ASP A 34 3.40 -24.42 14.69
N THR A 35 4.39 -24.49 15.57
CA THR A 35 5.81 -24.21 15.27
C THR A 35 6.54 -25.43 14.72
N THR A 36 5.80 -26.44 14.24
CA THR A 36 6.34 -27.70 13.74
C THR A 36 7.21 -27.42 12.51
N GLY A 37 8.53 -27.47 12.69
CA GLY A 37 9.52 -27.29 11.62
C GLY A 37 10.22 -25.93 11.57
N GLY A 38 10.14 -25.10 12.62
CA GLY A 38 10.96 -23.87 12.73
C GLY A 38 10.60 -22.75 11.74
N LYS A 39 9.54 -22.90 10.95
CA LYS A 39 8.97 -21.87 10.10
C LYS A 39 7.69 -21.37 10.74
N MET A 40 7.55 -20.05 10.92
CA MET A 40 6.28 -19.44 11.29
C MET A 40 5.24 -19.80 10.22
N GLN A 41 4.19 -20.50 10.62
CA GLN A 41 3.02 -20.78 9.78
C GLN A 41 1.81 -20.11 10.41
N THR A 42 0.94 -19.58 9.55
CA THR A 42 -0.36 -19.07 9.97
C THR A 42 -1.39 -20.17 9.81
N THR A 43 -1.97 -20.64 10.92
CA THR A 43 -3.05 -21.64 10.90
C THR A 43 -4.31 -21.11 10.20
N ILE A 44 -4.54 -19.81 10.28
CA ILE A 44 -5.57 -19.08 9.53
C ILE A 44 -4.89 -17.99 8.72
N GLY A 45 -5.09 -18.02 7.41
CA GLY A 45 -4.56 -17.02 6.49
C GLY A 45 -5.29 -17.07 5.14
N PRO A 46 -4.97 -16.15 4.23
CA PRO A 46 -5.56 -16.12 2.90
C PRO A 46 -5.37 -17.46 2.19
N ARG A 47 -6.43 -17.95 1.56
CA ARG A 47 -6.43 -19.18 0.75
C ARG A 47 -6.89 -18.85 -0.66
N ILE A 48 -6.42 -19.62 -1.62
CA ILE A 48 -6.95 -19.60 -3.00
C ILE A 48 -8.39 -20.10 -2.92
N ASP A 49 -9.34 -19.19 -3.06
CA ASP A 49 -10.79 -19.43 -2.90
C ASP A 49 -11.55 -19.39 -4.23
N GLY A 50 -10.89 -18.99 -5.33
CA GLY A 50 -11.51 -18.89 -6.64
C GLY A 50 -12.24 -17.56 -6.89
N ASP A 51 -12.42 -16.72 -5.88
CA ASP A 51 -13.12 -15.44 -5.95
C ASP A 51 -12.16 -14.30 -5.61
N PHE A 52 -11.88 -14.08 -4.32
CA PHE A 52 -10.95 -13.04 -3.87
C PHE A 52 -9.50 -13.34 -4.29
N LEU A 53 -9.06 -14.59 -4.14
CA LEU A 53 -7.79 -15.10 -4.64
C LEU A 53 -8.06 -16.21 -5.66
N PRO A 54 -8.26 -15.86 -6.95
CA PRO A 54 -8.62 -16.85 -7.95
C PRO A 54 -7.45 -17.76 -8.34
N LYS A 55 -6.21 -17.32 -8.11
CA LYS A 55 -4.96 -18.02 -8.46
C LYS A 55 -3.89 -17.81 -7.39
N THR A 56 -2.76 -18.49 -7.53
CA THR A 56 -1.62 -18.27 -6.62
C THR A 56 -1.11 -16.82 -6.76
N PRO A 57 -0.54 -16.22 -5.70
CA PRO A 57 0.10 -14.91 -5.80
C PRO A 57 1.21 -14.84 -6.87
N THR A 58 1.84 -15.97 -7.19
CA THR A 58 2.86 -16.05 -8.24
C THR A 58 2.27 -15.87 -9.64
N GLU A 59 1.11 -16.47 -9.90
CA GLU A 59 0.38 -16.32 -11.18
C GLU A 59 -0.24 -14.93 -11.29
N LEU A 60 -0.89 -14.46 -10.22
CA LEU A 60 -1.48 -13.13 -10.17
C LEU A 60 -0.43 -12.03 -10.42
N ARG A 61 0.79 -12.19 -9.90
CA ARG A 61 1.89 -11.23 -10.18
C ARG A 61 2.34 -11.22 -11.64
N LYS A 62 2.18 -12.32 -12.39
CA LYS A 62 2.48 -12.36 -13.83
C LYS A 62 1.40 -11.65 -14.65
N GLU A 63 0.16 -11.70 -14.18
CA GLU A 63 -1.01 -11.07 -14.80
C GLU A 63 -1.21 -9.62 -14.36
N ALA A 64 -0.63 -9.23 -13.22
CA ALA A 64 -0.73 -7.89 -12.69
C ALA A 64 -0.21 -6.86 -13.72
N PRO A 65 -0.95 -5.75 -13.94
CA PRO A 65 -0.48 -4.69 -14.80
C PRO A 65 0.88 -4.19 -14.31
N LYS A 66 1.75 -3.86 -15.26
CA LYS A 66 3.03 -3.24 -14.93
C LYS A 66 2.75 -1.94 -14.17
N LYS A 67 3.62 -1.63 -13.20
CA LYS A 67 3.56 -0.33 -12.51
C LYS A 67 3.64 0.78 -13.56
N LYS A 68 2.74 1.75 -13.44
CA LYS A 68 2.74 2.91 -14.32
C LYS A 68 4.04 3.68 -14.17
N ARG A 69 4.57 4.17 -15.29
CA ARG A 69 5.69 5.11 -15.29
C ARG A 69 5.21 6.50 -14.87
N ILE A 70 6.14 7.34 -14.44
CA ILE A 70 5.85 8.71 -14.03
C ILE A 70 5.11 9.49 -15.14
N GLU A 71 5.46 9.29 -16.41
CA GLU A 71 4.82 9.98 -17.53
C GLU A 71 3.37 9.55 -17.75
N GLU A 72 3.06 8.27 -17.48
CA GLU A 72 1.71 7.72 -17.61
C GLU A 72 0.81 8.28 -16.50
N ILE A 73 1.34 8.41 -15.28
CA ILE A 73 0.62 9.02 -14.15
C ILE A 73 0.32 10.50 -14.44
N ILE A 74 1.31 11.25 -14.97
CA ILE A 74 1.11 12.66 -15.34
C ILE A 74 0.08 12.77 -16.48
N ALA A 75 0.13 11.86 -17.47
CA ALA A 75 -0.82 11.86 -18.57
C ALA A 75 -2.27 11.61 -18.13
N GLU A 76 -2.48 10.81 -17.09
CA GLU A 76 -3.80 10.59 -16.48
C GLU A 76 -4.34 11.81 -15.75
N ARG A 77 -3.46 12.64 -15.19
CA ARG A 77 -3.84 13.90 -14.51
C ARG A 77 -4.01 15.07 -15.46
N ILE A 78 -3.34 15.03 -16.61
CA ILE A 78 -3.44 16.05 -17.66
C ILE A 78 -3.92 15.37 -18.94
N PRO A 79 -5.21 15.02 -19.04
CA PRO A 79 -5.77 14.37 -20.22
C PRO A 79 -5.81 15.28 -21.46
N GLU A 80 -5.65 14.67 -22.63
CA GLU A 80 -5.53 15.38 -23.91
C GLU A 80 -6.82 16.09 -24.32
N TYR A 81 -7.97 15.57 -23.88
CA TYR A 81 -9.29 16.12 -24.20
C TYR A 81 -9.62 17.39 -23.40
N GLU A 82 -8.94 17.61 -22.27
CA GLU A 82 -9.21 18.74 -21.37
C GLU A 82 -8.22 19.89 -21.60
N TYR A 83 -6.98 19.57 -21.94
CA TYR A 83 -5.91 20.55 -22.08
C TYR A 83 -5.37 20.60 -23.51
N PRO A 84 -5.69 21.64 -24.31
CA PRO A 84 -5.18 21.78 -25.68
C PRO A 84 -3.64 21.83 -25.78
N ASN A 85 -2.97 22.34 -24.74
CA ASN A 85 -1.51 22.40 -24.58
C ASN A 85 -0.97 21.27 -23.67
N PHE A 86 -1.63 20.10 -23.65
CA PHE A 86 -1.25 18.99 -22.77
C PHE A 86 0.21 18.57 -22.91
N LYS A 87 0.80 18.67 -24.10
CA LYS A 87 2.20 18.25 -24.33
C LYS A 87 3.16 19.11 -23.53
N GLU A 88 3.03 20.43 -23.64
CA GLU A 88 3.85 21.38 -22.91
C GLU A 88 3.62 21.25 -21.40
N LEU A 89 2.37 21.10 -20.97
CA LEU A 89 2.03 20.94 -19.56
C LEU A 89 2.59 19.65 -18.95
N ARG A 90 2.49 18.52 -19.67
CA ARG A 90 3.06 17.24 -19.21
C ARG A 90 4.59 17.31 -19.12
N ASP A 91 5.25 17.98 -20.07
CA ASP A 91 6.69 18.18 -20.04
C ASP A 91 7.12 19.07 -18.87
N GLN A 92 6.38 20.15 -18.60
CA GLN A 92 6.63 21.01 -17.44
C GLN A 92 6.41 20.25 -16.14
N ALA A 93 5.29 19.53 -16.01
CA ALA A 93 4.99 18.71 -14.83
C ALA A 93 6.08 17.67 -14.59
N LEU A 94 6.54 16.97 -15.63
CA LEU A 94 7.60 15.96 -15.52
C LEU A 94 8.92 16.57 -15.04
N ARG A 95 9.29 17.75 -15.54
CA ARG A 95 10.52 18.46 -15.14
C ARG A 95 10.53 18.92 -13.68
N ILE A 96 9.37 19.05 -13.03
CA ILE A 96 9.30 19.36 -11.59
C ILE A 96 9.85 18.20 -10.76
N TYR A 97 9.67 16.96 -11.23
CA TYR A 97 10.04 15.76 -10.47
C TYR A 97 11.33 15.11 -10.96
N LEU A 98 11.62 15.19 -12.26
CA LEU A 98 12.72 14.43 -12.86
C LEU A 98 13.29 15.14 -14.09
N GLN A 99 14.56 15.55 -14.00
CA GLN A 99 15.24 16.16 -15.15
C GLN A 99 15.56 15.11 -16.24
N PRO A 100 15.62 15.50 -17.53
CA PRO A 100 15.87 14.57 -18.63
C PRO A 100 17.13 13.71 -18.46
N GLU A 101 18.19 14.28 -17.90
CA GLU A 101 19.49 13.64 -17.69
C GLU A 101 19.44 12.56 -16.59
N GLU A 102 18.46 12.70 -15.67
CA GLU A 102 18.29 11.85 -14.49
C GLU A 102 17.40 10.64 -14.77
N ARG A 103 16.72 10.59 -15.93
CA ARG A 103 15.74 9.54 -16.25
C ARG A 103 16.32 8.12 -16.29
N LYS A 104 17.62 8.00 -16.51
CA LYS A 104 18.32 6.70 -16.52
C LYS A 104 18.87 6.31 -15.15
N ASP A 105 18.92 7.24 -14.20
CA ASP A 105 19.34 6.98 -12.84
C ASP A 105 18.17 6.38 -12.06
N LYS A 106 18.31 5.10 -11.71
CA LYS A 106 17.25 4.32 -11.06
C LYS A 106 16.85 4.89 -9.70
N ASP A 107 17.80 5.45 -8.94
CA ASP A 107 17.52 5.91 -7.58
C ASP A 107 16.87 7.30 -7.61
N LYS A 108 17.31 8.17 -8.52
CA LYS A 108 16.61 9.43 -8.78
C LYS A 108 15.20 9.22 -9.34
N TYR A 109 15.03 8.25 -10.24
CA TYR A 109 13.72 7.90 -10.77
C TYR A 109 12.77 7.39 -9.68
N ASP A 110 13.24 6.47 -8.82
CA ASP A 110 12.45 5.96 -7.70
C ASP A 110 12.07 7.09 -6.72
N HIS A 111 12.99 8.02 -6.44
CA HIS A 111 12.73 9.18 -5.60
C HIS A 111 11.69 10.12 -6.23
N ALA A 112 11.79 10.38 -7.54
CA ALA A 112 10.83 11.21 -8.28
C ALA A 112 9.42 10.61 -8.26
N ILE A 113 9.30 9.29 -8.41
CA ILE A 113 8.02 8.59 -8.29
C ILE A 113 7.44 8.78 -6.89
N VAL A 114 8.23 8.55 -5.83
CA VAL A 114 7.73 8.72 -4.46
C VAL A 114 7.31 10.16 -4.19
N LYS A 115 8.09 11.15 -4.64
CA LYS A 115 7.72 12.56 -4.54
C LYS A 115 6.41 12.87 -5.26
N LEU A 116 6.23 12.36 -6.49
CA LEU A 116 4.98 12.54 -7.23
C LEU A 116 3.77 11.96 -6.47
N TYR A 117 3.89 10.75 -5.93
CA TYR A 117 2.80 10.15 -5.14
C TYR A 117 2.51 10.97 -3.88
N THR A 118 3.54 11.44 -3.18
CA THR A 118 3.36 12.32 -2.00
C THR A 118 2.60 13.59 -2.39
N ASP A 119 3.00 14.24 -3.48
CA ASP A 119 2.37 15.47 -3.94
C ASP A 119 0.92 15.23 -4.38
N LEU A 120 0.62 14.10 -5.03
CA LEU A 120 -0.72 13.77 -5.55
C LEU A 120 -1.73 13.30 -4.50
N PHE A 121 -1.29 12.70 -3.40
CA PHE A 121 -2.18 12.04 -2.44
C PHE A 121 -2.17 12.65 -1.04
N LEU A 122 -1.19 13.51 -0.73
CA LEU A 122 -1.03 14.05 0.62
C LEU A 122 -0.70 15.54 0.60
N ALA A 123 0.39 15.93 -0.04
CA ALA A 123 0.95 17.26 0.17
C ALA A 123 0.08 18.38 -0.41
N SER A 124 -0.49 18.21 -1.61
CA SER A 124 -1.38 19.22 -2.22
C SER A 124 -2.57 19.51 -1.34
N ASP A 125 -3.26 18.47 -0.88
CA ASP A 125 -4.53 18.60 -0.16
C ASP A 125 -4.29 19.11 1.25
N THR A 126 -3.18 18.70 1.88
CA THR A 126 -2.74 19.23 3.16
C THR A 126 -2.47 20.74 3.06
N GLN A 127 -1.78 21.20 2.01
CA GLN A 127 -1.54 22.62 1.79
C GLN A 127 -2.84 23.39 1.57
N THR A 128 -3.72 22.89 0.69
CA THR A 128 -5.03 23.52 0.44
C THR A 128 -5.83 23.67 1.72
N SER A 129 -5.93 22.61 2.53
CA SER A 129 -6.64 22.64 3.81
C SER A 129 -6.04 23.66 4.79
N VAL A 130 -4.72 23.82 4.82
CA VAL A 130 -4.07 24.86 5.63
C VAL A 130 -4.47 26.26 5.14
N TYR A 131 -4.46 26.51 3.83
CA TYR A 131 -4.87 27.80 3.27
C TYR A 131 -6.34 28.11 3.57
N GLU A 132 -7.24 27.16 3.36
CA GLU A 132 -8.68 27.31 3.67
C GLU A 132 -8.90 27.64 5.15
N ASN A 133 -8.18 26.98 6.06
CA ASN A 133 -8.27 27.28 7.50
C ASN A 133 -7.75 28.69 7.84
N LEU A 134 -6.69 29.15 7.16
CA LEU A 134 -6.16 30.50 7.36
C LEU A 134 -7.13 31.58 6.85
N GLU A 135 -7.87 31.31 5.78
CA GLU A 135 -8.85 32.25 5.21
C GLU A 135 -10.10 32.44 6.09
N VAL A 136 -10.52 31.39 6.81
CA VAL A 136 -11.70 31.44 7.72
C VAL A 136 -11.39 32.17 9.03
N GLY A 137 -10.11 32.26 9.43
CA GLY A 137 -9.62 33.33 10.31
C GLY A 137 -9.94 33.23 11.80
N ASN A 138 -10.25 32.05 12.35
CA ASN A 138 -10.63 31.94 13.77
C ASN A 138 -9.60 31.29 14.71
N ASP A 139 -8.68 30.45 14.22
CA ASP A 139 -7.71 29.74 15.06
C ASP A 139 -6.30 29.69 14.46
N ALA A 140 -5.30 29.46 15.30
CA ALA A 140 -3.92 29.29 14.87
C ALA A 140 -3.73 27.92 14.16
N THR A 141 -3.38 27.94 12.88
CA THR A 141 -3.09 26.74 12.09
C THR A 141 -1.60 26.41 12.13
N TYR A 142 -1.26 25.15 12.43
CA TYR A 142 0.11 24.65 12.45
C TYR A 142 0.29 23.53 11.43
N LEU A 143 1.35 23.63 10.62
CA LEU A 143 1.77 22.59 9.69
C LEU A 143 3.15 22.09 10.09
N TYR A 144 3.31 20.76 10.17
CA TYR A 144 4.59 20.12 10.44
C TYR A 144 4.89 19.03 9.41
N SER A 145 6.18 18.80 9.17
CA SER A 145 6.69 17.68 8.37
C SER A 145 7.56 16.82 9.26
N PHE A 146 7.33 15.51 9.26
CA PHE A 146 8.08 14.57 10.07
C PHE A 146 9.12 13.86 9.19
N ASP A 147 10.39 14.03 9.52
CA ASP A 147 11.54 13.51 8.77
C ASP A 147 12.24 12.34 9.47
N TYR A 148 11.83 12.02 10.70
CA TYR A 148 12.42 10.91 11.45
C TYR A 148 12.09 9.55 10.81
N VAL A 149 13.16 8.77 10.62
CA VAL A 149 13.11 7.41 10.11
C VAL A 149 13.44 6.44 11.25
N ASN A 150 12.55 5.49 11.52
CA ASN A 150 12.92 4.33 12.31
C ASN A 150 13.63 3.29 11.41
N PRO A 151 14.95 3.04 11.60
CA PRO A 151 15.73 2.16 10.73
C PRO A 151 15.29 0.69 10.77
N THR A 152 14.45 0.30 11.74
CA THR A 152 13.93 -1.07 11.88
C THR A 152 12.53 -1.28 11.29
N SER A 153 11.82 -0.21 10.91
CA SER A 153 10.39 -0.27 10.59
C SER A 153 10.03 -1.06 9.34
N PHE A 154 10.92 -1.14 8.36
CA PHE A 154 10.61 -1.78 7.07
C PHE A 154 11.17 -3.20 6.93
N GLY A 155 11.75 -3.76 8.00
CA GLY A 155 12.39 -5.07 7.98
C GLY A 155 13.56 -5.16 6.98
N PHE A 156 14.19 -6.33 6.90
CA PHE A 156 15.40 -6.52 6.10
C PHE A 156 15.19 -6.34 4.58
N LEU A 157 14.00 -6.68 4.06
CA LEU A 157 13.73 -6.72 2.62
C LEU A 157 13.37 -5.35 2.03
N ILE A 158 12.59 -4.53 2.76
CA ILE A 158 12.18 -3.20 2.30
C ILE A 158 13.16 -2.13 2.82
N GLY A 159 13.79 -2.35 3.97
CA GLY A 159 14.76 -1.44 4.60
C GLY A 159 16.00 -1.10 3.75
N ARG A 160 16.33 -1.91 2.74
CA ARG A 160 17.44 -1.64 1.81
C ARG A 160 17.09 -0.68 0.66
N ARG A 161 15.80 -0.41 0.43
CA ARG A 161 15.32 0.50 -0.64
C ARG A 161 14.56 1.69 -0.09
N LEU A 162 13.93 1.56 1.07
CA LEU A 162 13.17 2.60 1.74
C LEU A 162 13.40 2.55 3.24
N PRO A 163 13.31 3.70 3.93
CA PRO A 163 13.10 5.03 3.34
C PRO A 163 14.39 5.58 2.72
N PHE A 164 14.25 6.54 1.79
CA PHE A 164 15.40 7.24 1.23
C PHE A 164 16.00 8.14 2.30
N ILE A 165 17.18 7.77 2.81
CA ILE A 165 17.90 8.60 3.78
C ILE A 165 18.55 9.72 2.99
N GLY A 166 18.08 10.95 3.19
CA GLY A 166 18.73 12.14 2.64
C GLY A 166 20.16 12.24 3.19
N LYS A 167 21.12 12.64 2.34
CA LYS A 167 22.42 13.09 2.84
C LYS A 167 22.20 14.46 3.49
N SER A 168 22.38 14.53 4.81
CA SER A 168 22.50 15.79 5.56
C SER A 168 23.74 16.55 5.13
#